data_AF-A0A0P9VZC3-F1
#
_entry.id   AF-A0A0P9VZC3-F1
#
_cell.length_a   1.000
_cell.length_b   1.000
_cell.length_c   1.000
_cell.angle_alpha   90.00
_cell.angle_beta   90.00
_cell.angle_gamma   90.00
#
_symmetry.space_group_name_H-M   'P 1'
#
loop_
_entity.id
_entity.type
_entity.pdbx_description
1 polymer ?
#
loop_
_entity_poly.entity_id
_entity_poly.type
_entity_poly.pdbx_seq_one_letter_code
_entity_poly.pdbx_strand_id
1 'polypeptide(L)'
;MQSSSQLFPVALISAERRGDLVEDVYRLKPANSPDPSVELVVTRLGLVDQPDVRGIPVILLHSSFSNRRFWYSPKGIGLGPYLARAGYDVWIPEMRGHGLSARNQN
;
A
#
# COMPACT_ATOMS: atom_id res chain seq x y z
N MET A 1 -16.52 -7.74 1.69
CA MET A 1 -15.85 -7.83 0.38
C MET A 1 -14.99 -9.06 0.39
N GLN A 2 -15.28 -10.03 -0.48
CA GLN A 2 -14.43 -11.21 -0.64
C GLN A 2 -13.16 -10.74 -1.38
N SER A 3 -12.00 -11.06 -0.81
CA SER A 3 -10.71 -10.73 -1.41
C SER A 3 -10.57 -11.36 -2.79
N SER A 4 -10.11 -10.63 -3.80
CA SER A 4 -9.76 -11.21 -5.12
C SER A 4 -8.44 -11.99 -5.11
N SER A 5 -7.69 -11.94 -4.00
CA SER A 5 -6.46 -12.69 -3.84
C SER A 5 -6.75 -14.19 -3.67
N GLN A 6 -6.12 -15.00 -4.53
CA GLN A 6 -6.13 -16.47 -4.40
C GLN A 6 -5.02 -17.01 -3.51
N LEU A 7 -4.08 -16.15 -3.08
CA LEU A 7 -2.86 -16.56 -2.37
C LEU A 7 -2.99 -16.42 -0.85
N PHE A 8 -3.69 -15.40 -0.38
CA PHE A 8 -3.86 -15.08 1.03
C PHE A 8 -5.03 -14.11 1.22
N PRO A 9 -5.68 -14.08 2.39
CA PRO A 9 -6.72 -13.10 2.69
C PRO A 9 -6.22 -11.65 2.58
N VAL A 10 -6.99 -10.82 1.87
CA VAL A 10 -6.77 -9.36 1.78
C VAL A 10 -8.07 -8.62 2.02
N ALA A 11 -8.03 -7.57 2.83
CA ALA A 11 -9.15 -6.64 3.00
C ALA A 11 -8.74 -5.24 2.54
N LEU A 12 -9.58 -4.57 1.75
CA LEU A 12 -9.47 -3.13 1.53
C LEU A 12 -9.91 -2.42 2.81
N ILE A 13 -9.01 -1.66 3.44
CA ILE A 13 -9.27 -0.97 4.71
C ILE A 13 -9.61 0.51 4.51
N SER A 14 -9.16 1.12 3.41
CA SER A 14 -9.44 2.52 3.07
C SER A 14 -9.24 2.72 1.57
N ALA A 15 -10.05 3.58 0.96
CA ALA A 15 -9.92 4.02 -0.42
C ALA A 15 -10.23 5.52 -0.46
N GLU A 16 -9.19 6.34 -0.56
CA GLU A 16 -9.29 7.79 -0.38
C GLU A 16 -8.84 8.54 -1.63
N ARG A 17 -9.57 9.59 -1.98
CA ARG A 17 -9.11 10.53 -3.02
C ARG A 17 -8.13 11.53 -2.42
N ARG A 18 -6.97 11.70 -3.06
CA ARG A 18 -5.92 12.67 -2.70
C ARG A 18 -5.58 13.54 -3.91
N GLY A 19 -6.45 14.52 -4.19
CA GLY A 19 -6.34 15.37 -5.38
C GLY A 19 -6.63 14.57 -6.65
N ASP A 20 -5.60 14.43 -7.49
CA ASP A 20 -5.60 13.61 -8.71
C ASP A 20 -5.28 12.13 -8.46
N LEU A 21 -4.93 11.76 -7.21
CA LEU A 21 -4.61 10.39 -6.84
C LEU A 21 -5.76 9.66 -6.15
N VAL A 22 -5.76 8.34 -6.28
CA VAL A 22 -6.49 7.40 -5.43
C VAL A 22 -5.48 6.69 -4.54
N GLU A 23 -5.74 6.69 -3.23
CA GLU A 23 -4.99 5.97 -2.19
C GLU A 23 -5.82 4.79 -1.72
N ASP A 24 -5.53 3.60 -2.25
CA ASP A 24 -6.12 2.36 -1.77
C ASP A 24 -5.20 1.71 -0.74
N VAL A 25 -5.74 1.33 0.41
CA VAL A 25 -4.98 0.73 1.50
C VAL A 25 -5.53 -0.67 1.75
N TYR A 26 -4.67 -1.67 1.60
CA TYR A 26 -5.00 -3.07 1.77
C TYR A 26 -4.31 -3.63 3.00
N ARG A 27 -5.04 -4.42 3.79
CA ARG A 27 -4.49 -5.26 4.85
C ARG A 27 -4.40 -6.69 4.37
N LEU A 28 -3.21 -7.26 4.45
CA LEU A 28 -2.87 -8.60 4.02
C LEU A 28 -2.63 -9.47 5.24
N LYS A 29 -3.11 -10.72 5.20
CA LYS A 29 -2.78 -11.75 6.19
C LYS A 29 -2.06 -12.93 5.50
N PRO A 30 -0.73 -12.85 5.30
CA PRO A 30 0.00 -13.82 4.49
C PRO A 30 0.03 -15.24 5.05
N ALA A 31 -0.10 -15.39 6.37
CA ALA A 31 -0.10 -16.68 7.09
C ALA A 31 1.12 -17.58 6.76
N ASN A 32 2.27 -16.97 6.47
CA ASN A 32 3.51 -17.66 6.07
C ASN A 32 4.68 -17.44 7.05
N SER A 33 4.38 -17.03 8.28
CA SER A 33 5.34 -16.73 9.35
C SER A 33 5.03 -17.59 10.58
N PRO A 34 6.03 -17.97 11.41
CA PRO A 34 5.80 -18.65 12.69
C PRO A 34 4.89 -17.85 13.64
N ASP A 35 4.83 -16.54 13.45
CA ASP A 35 3.91 -15.64 14.13
C ASP A 35 2.62 -15.49 13.31
N PRO A 36 1.49 -16.09 13.75
CA PRO A 36 0.22 -16.07 13.03
C PRO A 36 -0.51 -14.72 13.14
N SER A 37 -0.01 -13.80 13.99
CA SER A 37 -0.57 -12.45 14.15
C SER A 37 -0.06 -11.45 13.10
N VAL A 38 0.89 -11.87 12.24
CA VAL A 38 1.43 -11.01 11.18
C VAL A 38 0.33 -10.54 10.23
N GLU A 39 0.11 -9.23 10.26
CA GLU A 39 -0.67 -8.51 9.26
C GLU A 39 0.21 -7.40 8.68
N LEU A 40 0.20 -7.26 7.35
CA LEU A 40 0.94 -6.20 6.65
C LEU A 40 -0.04 -5.31 5.90
N VAL A 41 0.27 -4.02 5.87
CA VAL A 41 -0.47 -3.05 5.08
C VAL A 41 0.31 -2.71 3.81
N VAL A 42 -0.40 -2.64 2.69
CA VAL A 42 0.13 -2.16 1.42
C VAL A 42 -0.79 -1.06 0.91
N THR A 43 -0.19 0.10 0.62
CA THR A 43 -0.88 1.20 -0.06
C THR A 43 -0.62 1.12 -1.56
N ARG A 44 -1.64 1.26 -2.39
CA ARG A 44 -1.52 1.47 -3.83
C ARG A 44 -1.85 2.93 -4.15
N LEU A 45 -1.04 3.58 -4.98
CA LEU A 45 -1.36 4.89 -5.54
C LEU A 45 -1.73 4.75 -7.01
N GLY A 46 -2.93 5.21 -7.37
CA GLY A 46 -3.42 5.30 -8.75
C GLY A 46 -3.85 6.71 -9.11
N LEU A 47 -4.21 6.96 -10.37
CA LEU A 47 -4.79 8.22 -10.82
C LEU A 47 -6.32 8.11 -10.83
N VAL A 48 -7.00 9.17 -10.38
CA VAL A 48 -8.48 9.24 -10.34
C VAL A 48 -9.07 9.10 -11.74
N ASP A 49 -8.47 9.74 -12.73
CA ASP A 49 -8.99 9.78 -14.10
C ASP A 49 -8.59 8.54 -14.92
N GLN A 50 -7.81 7.63 -14.32
CA GLN A 50 -7.32 6.40 -14.96
C GLN A 50 -7.39 5.21 -13.98
N PRO A 51 -8.57 4.91 -13.41
CA PRO A 51 -8.69 3.93 -12.31
C PRO A 51 -8.30 2.51 -12.73
N ASP A 52 -8.50 2.18 -14.01
CA ASP A 52 -8.26 0.85 -14.57
C ASP A 52 -6.85 0.67 -15.15
N VAL A 53 -6.07 1.75 -15.28
CA VAL A 53 -4.71 1.66 -15.83
C VAL A 53 -3.78 1.02 -14.80
N ARG A 54 -3.12 -0.06 -15.24
CA ARG A 54 -2.15 -0.84 -14.46
C ARG A 54 -0.81 -0.75 -15.17
N GLY A 55 -0.03 0.28 -14.82
CA GLY A 55 1.33 0.46 -15.31
C GLY A 55 2.31 -0.63 -14.86
N ILE A 56 3.59 -0.44 -15.18
CA ILE A 56 4.66 -1.31 -14.65
C ILE A 56 4.67 -1.19 -13.11
N PRO A 57 4.64 -2.31 -12.37
CA PRO A 57 4.60 -2.27 -10.91
C PRO A 57 5.92 -1.77 -10.35
N VAL A 58 5.84 -0.82 -9.41
CA VAL A 58 6.98 -0.32 -8.63
C VAL A 58 6.68 -0.48 -7.15
N ILE A 59 7.55 -1.19 -6.44
CA ILE A 59 7.45 -1.38 -4.99
C ILE A 59 8.39 -0.41 -4.28
N LEU A 60 7.82 0.48 -3.46
CA LEU A 60 8.56 1.44 -2.66
C LEU A 60 8.61 0.99 -1.20
N LEU A 61 9.67 0.28 -0.83
CA LEU A 61 9.88 -0.21 0.54
C LEU A 61 10.66 0.83 1.37
N HIS A 62 10.13 1.20 2.54
CA HIS A 62 10.81 2.14 3.43
C HIS A 62 11.95 1.48 4.24
N SER A 63 12.85 2.29 4.81
CA SER A 63 13.87 1.84 5.76
C SER A 63 13.31 1.73 7.20
N SER A 64 14.13 1.31 8.15
CA SER A 64 13.83 1.34 9.58
C SER A 64 13.46 2.76 10.04
N PHE A 65 12.52 2.88 10.98
CA PHE A 65 12.02 4.16 11.53
C PHE A 65 11.24 5.05 10.54
N SER A 66 10.70 4.44 9.48
CA SER A 66 9.91 5.13 8.46
C SER A 66 8.64 4.35 8.12
N ASN A 67 7.79 4.90 7.28
CA ASN A 67 6.55 4.26 6.82
C ASN A 67 6.15 4.80 5.43
N ARG A 68 4.93 4.51 4.96
CA ARG A 68 4.47 4.94 3.63
C ARG A 68 4.61 6.45 3.38
N ARG A 69 4.56 7.29 4.43
CA ARG A 69 4.64 8.75 4.34
C ARG A 69 6.00 9.29 3.92
N PHE A 70 7.04 8.47 3.95
CA PHE A 70 8.33 8.85 3.35
C PHE A 70 8.23 8.98 1.83
N TRP A 71 7.40 8.15 1.19
CA TRP A 71 7.24 8.14 -0.25
C TRP A 71 6.21 9.13 -0.77
N TYR A 72 5.29 9.57 0.09
CA TYR A 72 4.28 10.56 -0.28
C TYR A 72 3.60 11.25 0.91
N SER A 73 3.16 12.49 0.68
CA SER A 73 2.36 13.27 1.63
C SER A 73 0.87 13.25 1.29
N PRO A 74 -0.01 13.59 2.25
CA PRO A 74 -1.45 13.78 1.98
C PRO A 74 -1.76 14.81 0.88
N LYS A 75 -0.82 15.71 0.58
CA LYS A 75 -0.91 16.71 -0.50
C LYS A 75 -0.53 16.16 -1.89
N GLY A 76 -0.26 14.85 -2.01
CA GLY A 76 0.11 14.24 -3.30
C GLY A 76 1.52 14.61 -3.78
N ILE A 77 2.44 14.89 -2.85
CA ILE A 77 3.84 15.22 -3.13
C ILE A 77 4.73 14.06 -2.67
N GLY A 78 5.68 13.65 -3.50
CA GLY A 78 6.67 12.61 -3.20
C GLY A 78 6.99 11.74 -4.42
N LEU A 79 7.91 10.79 -4.26
CA LEU A 79 8.29 9.86 -5.34
C LEU A 79 7.10 8.99 -5.79
N GLY A 80 6.26 8.55 -4.85
CA GLY A 80 5.07 7.74 -5.18
C GLY A 80 4.11 8.46 -6.15
N PRO A 81 3.61 9.66 -5.81
CA PRO A 81 2.82 10.50 -6.70
C PRO A 81 3.49 10.81 -8.03
N TYR A 82 4.80 11.08 -8.03
CA TYR A 82 5.55 11.33 -9.25
C TYR A 82 5.50 10.12 -10.19
N LEU A 83 5.77 8.92 -9.67
CA LEU A 83 5.74 7.68 -10.45
C LEU A 83 4.32 7.32 -10.91
N ALA A 84 3.31 7.50 -10.06
CA ALA A 84 1.90 7.27 -10.44
C ALA A 84 1.49 8.17 -11.61
N ARG A 85 1.85 9.47 -11.56
CA ARG A 85 1.61 10.42 -12.66
C ARG A 85 2.42 10.10 -13.93
N ALA A 86 3.57 9.47 -13.77
CA ALA A 86 4.36 8.95 -14.89
C ALA A 86 3.82 7.62 -15.46
N GLY A 87 2.69 7.11 -14.95
CA GLY A 87 2.02 5.92 -15.47
C GLY A 87 2.50 4.59 -14.88
N TYR A 88 3.25 4.60 -13.77
CA TYR A 88 3.62 3.38 -13.05
C TYR A 88 2.51 2.93 -12.08
N ASP A 89 2.44 1.63 -11.80
CA ASP A 89 1.55 1.07 -10.78
C ASP A 89 2.29 1.03 -9.44
N VAL A 90 2.05 2.00 -8.57
CA VAL A 90 2.87 2.22 -7.37
C VAL A 90 2.29 1.47 -6.16
N TRP A 91 3.10 0.64 -5.54
CA TRP A 91 2.77 -0.14 -4.35
C TRP A 91 3.75 0.17 -3.21
N ILE A 92 3.24 0.45 -2.03
CA ILE A 92 3.98 0.92 -0.87
C ILE A 92 3.65 0.02 0.32
N PRO A 93 4.38 -1.09 0.50
CA PRO A 93 4.24 -1.95 1.67
C PRO A 93 4.83 -1.29 2.92
N GLU A 94 4.18 -1.50 4.06
CA GLU A 94 4.68 -1.11 5.38
C GLU A 94 5.14 -2.35 6.14
N MET A 95 6.40 -2.37 6.60
CA MET A 95 6.96 -3.50 7.35
C MET A 95 6.25 -3.71 8.69
N ARG A 96 6.37 -4.90 9.29
CA ARG A 96 5.78 -5.24 10.60
C ARG A 96 6.07 -4.14 11.64
N GLY A 97 5.04 -3.74 12.40
CA GLY A 97 5.15 -2.69 13.42
C GLY A 97 5.42 -1.27 12.90
N HIS A 98 5.32 -1.01 11.60
CA HIS A 98 5.47 0.32 11.02
C HIS A 98 4.16 0.82 10.39
N GLY A 99 3.89 2.12 10.55
CA GLY A 99 2.75 2.77 9.90
C GLY A 99 1.42 2.11 10.28
N LEU A 100 0.68 1.64 9.27
CA LEU A 100 -0.59 0.96 9.48
C LEU A 100 -0.46 -0.56 9.67
N SER A 101 0.74 -1.13 9.48
CA SER A 101 1.01 -2.53 9.83
C SER A 101 1.10 -2.65 11.35
N ALA A 102 0.19 -3.43 11.94
CA ALA A 102 0.13 -3.61 13.38
C ALA A 102 1.45 -4.17 13.94
N ARG A 103 1.71 -3.89 15.21
CA ARG A 103 2.78 -4.60 15.94
C ARG A 103 2.27 -6.00 16.25
N ASN A 104 3.07 -6.99 15.87
CA ASN A 104 2.73 -8.37 16.10
C ASN A 104 2.86 -8.77 17.58
N GLN A 105 2.28 -9.91 17.95
CA GLN A 105 2.11 -10.35 19.33
C GLN A 105 3.16 -11.36 19.82
N ASN A 106 4.07 -11.82 18.94
CA ASN A 106 5.13 -12.79 19.25
C ASN A 106 6.54 -12.26 18.97
#